data_AF-A0A963YVM4-F1
#
_entry.id   AF-A0A963YVM4-F1
#
_cell.length_a   1.000
_cell.length_b   1.000
_cell.length_c   1.000
_cell.angle_alpha   90.00
_cell.angle_beta   90.00
_cell.angle_gamma   90.00
#
_symmetry.space_group_name_H-M   'P 1'
#
loop_
_entity.id
_entity.type
_entity.pdbx_description
1 polymer ?
#
loop_
_entity_poly.entity_id
_entity_poly.type
_entity_poly.pdbx_seq_one_letter_code
_entity_poly.pdbx_strand_id
1 'polypeptide(L)'
;MTAAAQAGDPKAQLSLGTAYWTGQGVPQDDAAATSWWRKAVKGGDIDAAYNLGIAYQDGRGVPQNYAEAAALFARGVAKGDAQSENNLGVLYLNGQGVRQNSSKAAALFQSSAAQGDQNAEQNLQKMTTPAASVPLTGPAEVQAPSTDQDQQDDATQQQQEELQQQQWQQQQQQRQQEDEQRQQQQEEQQQQQEYYQQQQEQQEQQQQEEEQQQEQEQDQQEQQ
;
A
#
# COMPACT_ATOMS: atom_id res chain seq x y z
N MET A 1 -9.77 28.25 -4.26
CA MET A 1 -8.69 27.24 -4.23
C MET A 1 -7.57 27.63 -3.27
N THR A 2 -6.98 28.82 -3.40
CA THR A 2 -5.83 29.26 -2.59
C THR A 2 -6.10 29.37 -1.09
N ALA A 3 -7.27 29.90 -0.68
CA ALA A 3 -7.62 30.02 0.76
C ALA A 3 -7.72 28.65 1.46
N ALA A 4 -8.35 27.65 0.83
CA ALA A 4 -8.45 26.29 1.37
C ALA A 4 -7.07 25.59 1.43
N ALA A 5 -6.25 25.76 0.39
CA ALA A 5 -4.89 25.21 0.37
C ALA A 5 -4.00 25.81 1.47
N GLN A 6 -4.16 27.11 1.75
CA GLN A 6 -3.50 27.81 2.86
C GLN A 6 -4.02 27.36 4.22
N ALA A 7 -5.32 27.04 4.33
CA ALA A 7 -5.94 26.52 5.54
C ALA A 7 -5.57 25.07 5.87
N GLY A 8 -4.84 24.37 4.99
CA GLY A 8 -4.31 23.03 5.25
C GLY A 8 -5.06 21.89 4.57
N ASP A 9 -6.07 22.16 3.76
CA ASP A 9 -6.83 21.12 3.05
C ASP A 9 -5.92 20.37 2.05
N PRO A 10 -5.69 19.06 2.21
CA PRO A 10 -4.76 18.30 1.37
C PRO A 10 -5.21 18.21 -0.10
N LYS A 11 -6.51 18.11 -0.38
CA LYS A 11 -7.04 18.09 -1.75
C LYS A 11 -6.89 19.44 -2.43
N ALA A 12 -7.14 20.54 -1.69
CA ALA A 12 -6.89 21.88 -2.22
C ALA A 12 -5.40 22.15 -2.47
N GLN A 13 -4.51 21.62 -1.62
CA GLN A 13 -3.06 21.68 -1.80
C GLN A 13 -2.61 20.86 -3.02
N LEU A 14 -3.18 19.67 -3.23
CA LEU A 14 -2.98 18.87 -4.45
C LEU A 14 -3.36 19.69 -5.68
N SER A 15 -4.59 20.22 -5.73
CA SER A 15 -5.07 20.98 -6.90
C SER A 15 -4.23 22.23 -7.18
N LEU A 16 -3.80 22.94 -6.13
CA LEU A 16 -2.91 24.09 -6.30
C LEU A 16 -1.53 23.69 -6.80
N GLY A 17 -0.97 22.58 -6.30
CA GLY A 17 0.25 22.02 -6.84
C GLY A 17 0.11 21.66 -8.32
N THR A 18 -0.99 21.02 -8.71
CA THR A 18 -1.27 20.67 -10.10
C THR A 18 -1.43 21.90 -10.99
N ALA A 19 -2.08 22.95 -10.52
CA ALA A 19 -2.20 24.21 -11.26
C ALA A 19 -0.83 24.85 -11.54
N TYR A 20 0.09 24.85 -10.56
CA TYR A 20 1.46 25.29 -10.78
C TYR A 20 2.24 24.36 -11.72
N TRP A 21 1.99 23.05 -11.67
CA TRP A 21 2.67 22.08 -12.53
C TRP A 21 2.27 22.19 -14.01
N THR A 22 1.00 22.49 -14.27
CA THR A 22 0.45 22.60 -15.63
C THR A 22 0.39 24.03 -16.16
N GLY A 23 0.58 25.03 -15.30
CA GLY A 23 0.38 26.44 -15.64
C GLY A 23 -1.09 26.83 -15.81
N GLN A 24 -2.02 26.06 -15.25
CA GLN A 24 -3.46 26.32 -15.38
C GLN A 24 -3.91 27.41 -14.40
N GLY A 25 -4.19 28.61 -14.92
CA GLY A 25 -4.68 29.74 -14.13
C GLY A 25 -3.61 30.43 -13.27
N VAL A 26 -2.37 29.92 -13.28
CA VAL A 26 -1.16 30.50 -12.67
C VAL A 26 0.03 30.24 -13.60
N PRO A 27 1.10 31.06 -13.59
CA PRO A 27 2.33 30.72 -14.30
C PRO A 27 2.87 29.37 -13.84
N GLN A 28 3.35 28.56 -14.78
CA GLN A 28 3.92 27.26 -14.46
C GLN A 28 5.16 27.42 -13.57
N ASP A 29 5.20 26.66 -12.48
CA ASP A 29 6.31 26.64 -11.52
C ASP A 29 6.36 25.25 -10.85
N ASP A 30 7.26 24.40 -11.33
CA ASP A 30 7.38 23.03 -10.84
C ASP A 30 7.90 22.98 -9.39
N ALA A 31 8.70 23.95 -8.96
CA ALA A 31 9.19 24.03 -7.59
C ALA A 31 8.06 24.41 -6.62
N ALA A 32 7.21 25.35 -7.02
CA ALA A 32 5.99 25.66 -6.28
C ALA A 32 5.04 24.44 -6.24
N ALA A 33 4.88 23.73 -7.36
CA ALA A 33 4.04 22.54 -7.45
C ALA A 33 4.47 21.46 -6.44
N THR A 34 5.75 21.07 -6.47
CA THR A 34 6.29 20.06 -5.54
C THR A 34 6.23 20.50 -4.08
N SER A 35 6.39 21.80 -3.80
CA SER A 35 6.21 22.33 -2.45
C SER A 35 4.78 22.18 -1.95
N TRP A 36 3.77 22.34 -2.81
CA TRP A 36 2.37 22.15 -2.45
C TRP A 36 2.02 20.67 -2.28
N TRP A 37 2.49 19.81 -3.19
CA TRP A 37 2.30 18.36 -3.06
C TRP A 37 2.96 17.81 -1.79
N ARG A 38 4.14 18.30 -1.40
CA ARG A 38 4.76 17.91 -0.12
C ARG A 38 3.88 18.23 1.10
N LYS A 39 3.12 19.33 1.06
CA LYS A 39 2.16 19.66 2.13
C LYS A 39 0.96 18.71 2.08
N ALA A 40 0.41 18.44 0.90
CA ALA A 40 -0.70 17.52 0.72
C ALA A 40 -0.35 16.08 1.18
N VAL A 41 0.86 15.61 0.88
CA VAL A 41 1.40 14.32 1.36
C VAL A 41 1.49 14.26 2.89
N LYS A 42 1.87 15.36 3.55
CA LYS A 42 1.86 15.42 5.02
C LYS A 42 0.44 15.37 5.59
N GLY A 43 -0.54 15.86 4.82
CA GLY A 43 -1.96 15.73 5.11
C GLY A 43 -2.57 14.37 4.71
N GLY A 44 -1.76 13.43 4.21
CA GLY A 44 -2.20 12.07 3.87
C GLY A 44 -2.77 11.91 2.46
N ASP A 45 -2.65 12.91 1.58
CA ASP A 45 -3.14 12.80 0.20
C ASP A 45 -2.23 11.89 -0.66
N ILE A 46 -2.81 10.82 -1.20
CA ILE A 46 -2.08 9.78 -1.94
C ILE A 46 -1.80 10.20 -3.38
N ASP A 47 -2.74 10.90 -4.03
CA ASP A 47 -2.54 11.41 -5.40
C ASP A 47 -1.37 12.41 -5.42
N ALA A 48 -1.23 13.22 -4.37
CA ALA A 48 -0.08 14.09 -4.18
C ALA A 48 1.22 13.31 -3.96
N ALA A 49 1.17 12.17 -3.27
CA ALA A 49 2.34 11.31 -3.09
C ALA A 49 2.79 10.73 -4.42
N TYR A 50 1.85 10.26 -5.25
CA TYR A 50 2.12 9.80 -6.60
C TYR A 50 2.77 10.90 -7.47
N ASN A 51 2.16 12.08 -7.55
CA ASN A 51 2.69 13.20 -8.33
C ASN A 51 4.06 13.67 -7.86
N LEU A 52 4.27 13.73 -6.54
CA LEU A 52 5.59 14.07 -5.97
C LEU A 52 6.62 12.97 -6.24
N GLY A 53 6.20 11.70 -6.25
CA GLY A 53 7.05 10.56 -6.61
C GLY A 53 7.55 10.67 -8.04
N ILE A 54 6.67 10.99 -8.99
CA ILE A 54 7.03 11.27 -10.40
C ILE A 54 8.01 12.45 -10.47
N ALA A 55 7.75 13.54 -9.74
CA ALA A 55 8.64 14.70 -9.73
C ALA A 55 10.06 14.37 -9.23
N TYR A 56 10.18 13.53 -8.19
CA TYR A 56 11.48 13.03 -7.72
C TYR A 56 12.14 12.05 -8.69
N GLN A 57 11.36 11.20 -9.37
CA GLN A 57 11.87 10.28 -10.37
C GLN A 57 12.46 11.02 -11.57
N ASP A 58 11.80 12.10 -12.01
CA ASP A 58 12.18 12.86 -13.20
C ASP A 58 13.15 14.02 -12.88
N GLY A 59 13.29 14.39 -11.60
CA GLY A 59 14.09 15.55 -11.18
C GLY A 59 13.47 16.89 -11.59
N ARG A 60 12.13 16.95 -11.67
CA ARG A 60 11.39 18.13 -12.13
C ARG A 60 10.81 18.89 -10.94
N GLY A 61 11.21 20.14 -10.77
CA GLY A 61 10.83 20.97 -9.61
C GLY A 61 11.50 20.57 -8.29
N VAL A 62 12.19 19.44 -8.24
CA VAL A 62 13.03 18.94 -7.15
C VAL A 62 14.25 18.22 -7.74
N PRO A 63 15.40 18.13 -7.03
CA PRO A 63 16.50 17.28 -7.47
C PRO A 63 16.05 15.83 -7.61
N GLN A 64 16.51 15.16 -8.67
CA GLN A 64 16.19 13.76 -8.90
C GLN A 64 16.63 12.89 -7.72
N ASN A 65 15.71 12.07 -7.21
CA ASN A 65 15.98 11.17 -6.11
C ASN A 65 15.06 9.94 -6.19
N TYR A 66 15.58 8.86 -6.73
CA TYR A 66 14.82 7.61 -6.87
C TYR A 66 14.44 6.97 -5.53
N ALA A 67 15.21 7.19 -4.45
CA ALA A 67 14.89 6.62 -3.15
C ALA A 67 13.66 7.32 -2.53
N GLU A 68 13.56 8.64 -2.68
CA GLU A 68 12.36 9.40 -2.30
C GLU A 68 11.16 9.03 -3.18
N ALA A 69 11.37 8.87 -4.49
CA ALA A 69 10.33 8.40 -5.40
C ALA A 69 9.79 7.02 -4.98
N ALA A 70 10.68 6.05 -4.70
CA ALA A 70 10.31 4.73 -4.23
C ALA A 70 9.53 4.77 -2.91
N ALA A 71 9.96 5.60 -1.95
CA ALA A 71 9.27 5.77 -0.68
C ALA A 71 7.87 6.38 -0.86
N LEU A 72 7.68 7.29 -1.81
CA LEU A 72 6.38 7.90 -2.12
C LEU A 72 5.45 6.92 -2.82
N PHE A 73 5.93 6.19 -3.84
CA PHE A 73 5.13 5.15 -4.51
C PHE A 73 4.74 4.03 -3.53
N ALA A 74 5.64 3.62 -2.63
CA ALA A 74 5.31 2.62 -1.61
C ALA A 74 4.12 3.02 -0.72
N ARG A 75 3.88 4.32 -0.50
CA ARG A 75 2.68 4.80 0.21
C ARG A 75 1.40 4.58 -0.60
N GLY A 76 1.45 4.79 -1.92
CA GLY A 76 0.34 4.48 -2.83
C GLY A 76 0.06 2.98 -2.90
N VAL A 77 1.11 2.15 -2.96
CA VAL A 77 0.98 0.69 -2.90
C VAL A 77 0.27 0.24 -1.61
N ALA A 78 0.61 0.83 -0.46
CA ALA A 78 -0.06 0.53 0.80
C ALA A 78 -1.56 0.88 0.82
N LYS A 79 -2.06 1.61 -0.19
CA LYS A 79 -3.47 1.95 -0.41
C LYS A 79 -4.08 1.28 -1.65
N GLY A 80 -3.34 0.39 -2.31
CA GLY A 80 -3.78 -0.32 -3.51
C GLY A 80 -3.85 0.55 -4.77
N ASP A 81 -3.00 1.56 -4.89
CA ASP A 81 -2.89 2.35 -6.14
C ASP A 81 -2.06 1.60 -7.20
N ALA A 82 -2.74 1.11 -8.24
CA ALA A 82 -2.14 0.41 -9.36
C ALA A 82 -1.00 1.19 -10.05
N GLN A 83 -1.12 2.52 -10.19
CA GLN A 83 -0.08 3.31 -10.86
C GLN A 83 1.19 3.39 -10.02
N SER A 84 1.03 3.52 -8.70
CA SER A 84 2.14 3.45 -7.74
C SER A 84 2.80 2.07 -7.73
N GLU A 85 2.02 0.99 -7.84
CA GLU A 85 2.55 -0.38 -7.96
C GLU A 85 3.42 -0.53 -9.22
N ASN A 86 2.93 -0.08 -10.38
CA ASN A 86 3.70 -0.12 -11.62
C ASN A 86 5.00 0.69 -11.51
N ASN A 87 4.95 1.94 -11.04
CA ASN A 87 6.15 2.77 -10.95
C ASN A 87 7.16 2.23 -9.94
N LEU A 88 6.71 1.72 -8.78
CA LEU A 88 7.61 1.07 -7.84
C LEU A 88 8.21 -0.22 -8.42
N GLY A 89 7.43 -0.96 -9.22
CA GLY A 89 7.91 -2.12 -9.98
C GLY A 89 9.06 -1.77 -10.91
N VAL A 90 8.94 -0.67 -11.66
CA VAL A 90 10.02 -0.16 -12.54
C VAL A 90 11.29 0.16 -11.73
N LEU A 91 11.15 0.81 -10.58
CA LEU A 91 12.30 1.14 -9.72
C LEU A 91 13.00 -0.12 -9.20
N TYR A 92 12.25 -1.15 -8.79
CA TYR A 92 12.83 -2.44 -8.41
C TYR A 92 13.48 -3.18 -9.58
N LEU A 93 12.89 -3.13 -10.77
CA LEU A 93 13.42 -3.78 -11.96
C LEU A 93 14.79 -3.19 -12.35
N ASN A 94 14.92 -1.87 -12.22
CA ASN A 94 16.14 -1.13 -12.61
C ASN A 94 17.13 -0.91 -11.45
N GLY A 95 16.76 -1.24 -10.21
CA GLY A 95 17.60 -0.96 -9.04
C GLY A 95 17.77 0.54 -8.75
N GLN A 96 16.78 1.36 -9.09
CA GLN A 96 16.82 2.81 -8.95
C GLN A 96 16.27 3.22 -7.59
N GLY A 97 17.13 3.69 -6.69
CA GLY A 97 16.74 4.11 -5.34
C GLY A 97 16.36 2.97 -4.38
N VAL A 98 16.30 1.74 -4.90
CA VAL A 98 16.09 0.49 -4.17
C VAL A 98 17.05 -0.57 -4.70
N ARG A 99 17.36 -1.60 -3.91
CA ARG A 99 18.14 -2.73 -4.42
C ARG A 99 17.33 -3.42 -5.53
N GLN A 100 17.97 -3.65 -6.68
CA GLN A 100 17.36 -4.33 -7.82
C GLN A 100 16.75 -5.66 -7.40
N ASN A 101 15.51 -5.91 -7.82
CA ASN A 101 14.78 -7.13 -7.50
C ASN A 101 13.69 -7.39 -8.55
N SER A 102 14.01 -8.18 -9.57
CA SER A 102 13.08 -8.51 -10.66
C SER A 102 11.84 -9.28 -10.18
N SER A 103 11.95 -10.11 -9.15
CA SER A 103 10.80 -10.85 -8.61
C SER A 103 9.79 -9.92 -7.92
N LYS A 104 10.27 -8.96 -7.12
CA LYS A 104 9.42 -7.91 -6.53
C LYS A 104 8.79 -7.02 -7.60
N ALA A 105 9.56 -6.68 -8.65
CA ALA A 105 9.03 -5.93 -9.78
C ALA A 105 7.90 -6.68 -10.49
N ALA A 106 8.10 -7.97 -10.78
CA ALA A 106 7.09 -8.82 -11.40
C ALA A 106 5.80 -8.91 -10.55
N ALA A 107 5.93 -9.09 -9.23
CA ALA A 107 4.78 -9.14 -8.33
C ALA A 107 3.99 -7.82 -8.31
N LEU A 108 4.69 -6.68 -8.28
CA LEU A 108 4.06 -5.37 -8.36
C LEU A 108 3.37 -5.14 -9.71
N PHE A 109 3.99 -5.53 -10.83
CA PHE A 109 3.34 -5.43 -12.13
C PHE A 109 2.15 -6.37 -12.27
N GLN A 110 2.19 -7.59 -11.73
CA GLN A 110 1.06 -8.52 -11.73
C GLN A 110 -0.14 -7.94 -10.96
N SER A 111 0.12 -7.39 -9.77
CA SER A 111 -0.90 -6.72 -8.96
C SER A 111 -1.51 -5.52 -9.68
N SER A 112 -0.67 -4.69 -10.30
CA SER A 112 -1.09 -3.50 -11.04
C SER A 112 -1.88 -3.86 -12.32
N ALA A 113 -1.42 -4.87 -13.06
CA ALA A 113 -2.10 -5.39 -14.25
C ALA A 113 -3.47 -6.01 -13.91
N ALA A 114 -3.58 -6.72 -12.79
CA ALA A 114 -4.86 -7.28 -12.32
C ALA A 114 -5.91 -6.18 -12.03
N GLN A 115 -5.46 -4.94 -11.78
CA GLN A 115 -6.30 -3.75 -11.61
C GLN A 115 -6.55 -2.99 -12.93
N GLY A 116 -6.01 -3.47 -14.05
CA GLY A 116 -6.20 -2.91 -15.39
C GLY A 116 -5.13 -1.91 -15.84
N ASP A 117 -3.99 -1.81 -15.16
CA ASP A 117 -2.88 -0.96 -15.62
C ASP A 117 -2.17 -1.59 -16.84
N GLN A 118 -2.41 -1.00 -18.00
CA GLN A 118 -1.83 -1.46 -19.27
C GLN A 118 -0.30 -1.32 -19.33
N ASN A 119 0.29 -0.36 -18.62
CA ASN A 119 1.76 -0.23 -18.57
C ASN A 119 2.36 -1.39 -17.79
N ALA A 120 1.70 -1.84 -16.72
CA ALA A 120 2.13 -2.99 -15.95
C ALA A 120 2.04 -4.29 -16.78
N GLU A 121 0.97 -4.48 -17.55
CA GLU A 121 0.85 -5.60 -18.50
C GLU A 121 2.01 -5.61 -19.52
N GLN A 122 2.32 -4.46 -20.10
CA GLN A 122 3.42 -4.34 -21.05
C GLN A 122 4.78 -4.60 -20.39
N ASN A 123 4.98 -4.14 -19.17
CA ASN A 123 6.20 -4.38 -18.41
C ASN A 123 6.38 -5.87 -18.11
N LEU A 124 5.30 -6.59 -17.76
CA LEU A 124 5.33 -8.06 -17.62
C LEU A 124 5.71 -8.75 -18.93
N GLN A 125 5.10 -8.35 -20.05
CA GLN A 125 5.42 -8.94 -21.36
C GLN A 125 6.90 -8.73 -21.73
N LYS A 126 7.47 -7.55 -21.45
CA LYS A 126 8.89 -7.28 -21.68
C LYS A 126 9.80 -8.10 -20.77
N MET A 127 9.36 -8.42 -19.56
CA MET A 127 10.11 -9.28 -18.63
C MET A 127 10.07 -10.76 -19.01
N THR A 128 8.99 -11.22 -19.65
CA THR A 128 8.81 -12.64 -20.03
C THR A 128 9.23 -12.97 -21.46
N THR A 129 9.51 -11.96 -22.28
CA THR A 129 10.03 -12.18 -23.63
C THR A 129 11.56 -12.28 -23.59
N PRO A 130 12.17 -13.46 -23.84
CA PRO A 130 13.60 -13.52 -24.08
C PRO A 130 13.92 -12.69 -25.33
N ALA A 131 15.03 -11.95 -25.29
CA ALA A 131 15.47 -11.18 -26.44
C ALA A 131 15.68 -12.11 -27.66
N ALA A 132 14.78 -12.01 -28.63
CA ALA A 132 14.84 -12.56 -29.98
C ALA A 132 14.68 -14.08 -30.15
N SER A 133 13.42 -14.52 -30.33
CA SER A 133 13.10 -15.61 -31.26
C SER A 133 13.35 -15.14 -32.70
N VAL A 134 14.58 -15.30 -33.18
CA VAL A 134 14.88 -15.21 -34.62
C VAL A 134 14.66 -16.60 -35.24
N PRO A 135 13.71 -16.80 -36.16
CA PRO A 135 13.70 -18.00 -36.98
C PRO A 135 14.53 -17.72 -38.24
N LEU A 136 15.76 -18.22 -38.33
CA LEU A 136 16.48 -18.27 -39.61
C LEU A 136 17.20 -19.61 -39.79
N THR A 137 16.78 -20.28 -40.85
CA THR A 137 17.32 -21.48 -41.51
C THR A 137 18.76 -21.29 -42.01
N GLY A 138 19.59 -22.35 -41.90
CA GLY A 138 20.83 -22.55 -42.69
C GLY A 138 22.05 -23.01 -41.88
N PRO A 139 22.82 -24.05 -42.31
CA PRO A 139 23.80 -24.73 -41.46
C PRO A 139 25.21 -24.11 -41.57
N ALA A 140 25.87 -23.91 -40.42
CA ALA A 140 27.33 -23.86 -40.32
C ALA A 140 27.76 -24.19 -38.88
N GLU A 141 28.37 -25.35 -38.75
CA GLU A 141 29.05 -25.92 -37.60
C GLU A 141 30.28 -25.10 -37.19
N VAL A 142 30.40 -24.64 -35.93
CA VAL A 142 31.67 -24.54 -35.17
C VAL A 142 31.42 -24.55 -33.64
N GLN A 143 31.88 -25.64 -33.00
CA GLN A 143 32.41 -25.86 -31.63
C GLN A 143 31.79 -25.17 -30.39
N ALA A 144 31.35 -26.02 -29.45
CA ALA A 144 30.95 -25.70 -28.09
C ALA A 144 32.13 -25.50 -27.11
N PRO A 145 31.93 -24.74 -26.02
CA PRO A 145 32.53 -25.02 -24.73
C PRO A 145 31.47 -25.47 -23.69
N SER A 146 31.71 -26.67 -23.14
CA SER A 146 31.34 -27.21 -21.81
C SER A 146 30.03 -26.76 -21.11
N THR A 147 29.08 -27.70 -21.00
CA THR A 147 27.70 -27.59 -20.50
C THR A 147 27.45 -27.98 -19.03
N ASP A 148 28.46 -28.08 -18.17
CA ASP A 148 28.24 -28.61 -16.80
C ASP A 148 27.98 -27.56 -15.70
N GLN A 149 28.23 -26.27 -15.93
CA GLN A 149 27.96 -25.22 -14.91
C GLN A 149 26.54 -24.65 -14.99
N ASP A 150 25.98 -24.52 -16.20
CA ASP A 150 24.68 -23.87 -16.39
C ASP A 150 23.49 -24.69 -15.83
N GLN A 151 23.62 -26.02 -15.73
CA GLN A 151 22.55 -26.87 -15.18
C GLN A 151 22.49 -26.86 -13.64
N GLN A 152 23.62 -26.61 -12.96
CA GLN A 152 23.64 -26.48 -11.51
C GLN A 152 23.08 -25.13 -11.06
N ASP A 153 23.34 -24.07 -11.83
CA ASP A 153 22.83 -22.73 -11.51
C ASP A 153 21.31 -22.64 -11.73
N ASP A 154 20.77 -23.28 -12.77
CA ASP A 154 19.33 -23.30 -13.07
C ASP A 154 18.52 -24.13 -12.04
N ALA A 155 19.07 -25.28 -11.60
CA ALA A 155 18.47 -26.08 -10.53
C ALA A 155 18.52 -25.36 -9.16
N THR A 156 19.59 -24.61 -8.90
CA THR A 156 19.74 -23.81 -7.67
C THR A 156 18.79 -22.62 -7.65
N GLN A 157 18.52 -22.03 -8.81
CA GLN A 157 17.57 -20.93 -8.97
C GLN A 157 16.12 -21.37 -8.78
N GLN A 158 15.70 -22.49 -9.37
CA GLN A 158 14.37 -23.06 -9.14
C GLN A 158 14.11 -23.37 -7.66
N GLN A 159 15.11 -23.96 -6.97
CA GLN A 159 14.99 -24.23 -5.53
C GLN A 159 14.84 -22.96 -4.69
N GLN A 160 15.51 -21.86 -5.07
CA GLN A 160 15.38 -20.58 -4.39
C GLN A 160 14.02 -19.94 -4.65
N GLU A 161 13.45 -20.09 -5.86
CA GLU A 161 12.12 -19.59 -6.19
C GLU A 161 11.02 -20.39 -5.47
N GLU A 162 11.14 -21.71 -5.39
CA GLU A 162 10.24 -22.55 -4.58
C GLU A 162 10.31 -22.18 -3.10
N LEU A 163 11.50 -21.94 -2.55
CA LEU A 163 11.66 -21.51 -1.16
C LEU A 163 11.02 -20.15 -0.92
N GLN A 164 11.15 -19.20 -1.85
CA GLN A 164 10.49 -17.90 -1.75
C GLN A 164 8.97 -18.00 -1.84
N GLN A 165 8.45 -18.87 -2.71
CA GLN A 165 7.01 -19.16 -2.76
C GLN A 165 6.52 -19.78 -1.46
N GLN A 166 7.25 -20.74 -0.89
CA GLN A 166 6.93 -21.34 0.40
C GLN A 166 6.95 -20.31 1.53
N GLN A 167 7.95 -19.43 1.57
CA GLN A 167 8.01 -18.35 2.57
C GLN A 167 6.85 -17.36 2.43
N TRP A 168 6.46 -17.03 1.21
CA TRP A 168 5.30 -16.17 0.96
C TRP A 168 4.00 -16.83 1.44
N GLN A 169 3.81 -18.11 1.11
CA GLN A 169 2.65 -18.87 1.59
C GLN A 169 2.63 -18.96 3.11
N GLN A 170 3.78 -19.19 3.74
CA GLN A 170 3.92 -19.22 5.19
C GLN A 170 3.58 -17.86 5.81
N GLN A 171 4.02 -16.75 5.19
CA GLN A 171 3.72 -15.41 5.67
C GLN A 171 2.23 -15.05 5.52
N GLN A 172 1.58 -15.50 4.44
CA GLN A 172 0.12 -15.33 4.29
C GLN A 172 -0.63 -16.11 5.38
N GLN A 173 -0.23 -17.35 5.66
CA GLN A 173 -0.81 -18.12 6.76
C GLN A 173 -0.60 -17.44 8.12
N GLN A 174 0.58 -16.86 8.37
CA GLN A 174 0.83 -16.10 9.59
C GLN A 174 -0.06 -14.86 9.67
N ARG A 175 -0.20 -14.09 8.59
CA ARG A 175 -1.10 -12.94 8.57
C ARG A 175 -2.54 -13.35 8.86
N GLN A 176 -3.00 -14.44 8.25
CA GLN A 176 -4.33 -14.97 8.51
C GLN A 176 -4.51 -15.37 9.97
N GLN A 177 -3.53 -16.06 10.57
CA GLN A 177 -3.56 -16.41 11.99
C GLN A 177 -3.52 -15.16 12.89
N GLU A 178 -2.75 -14.14 12.54
CA GLU A 178 -2.73 -12.87 13.27
C GLU A 178 -4.06 -12.12 13.17
N ASP A 179 -4.69 -12.12 11.99
CA ASP A 179 -6.01 -11.54 11.79
C ASP A 179 -7.08 -12.29 12.59
N GLU A 180 -7.05 -13.63 12.59
CA GLU A 180 -7.93 -14.47 13.41
C GLU A 180 -7.72 -14.21 14.91
N GLN A 181 -6.47 -14.11 15.37
CA GLN A 181 -6.18 -13.76 16.77
C GLN A 181 -6.63 -12.35 17.13
N ARG A 182 -6.42 -11.38 16.23
CA ARG A 182 -6.91 -10.01 16.42
C ARG A 182 -8.42 -9.98 16.52
N GLN A 183 -9.12 -10.72 15.66
CA GLN A 183 -10.57 -10.83 15.69
C GLN A 183 -11.04 -11.49 16.98
N GLN A 184 -10.41 -12.59 17.40
CA GLN A 184 -10.72 -13.24 18.67
C GLN A 184 -10.52 -12.31 19.87
N GLN A 185 -9.42 -11.56 19.91
CA GLN A 185 -9.19 -10.57 20.97
C GLN A 185 -10.22 -9.43 20.95
N GLN A 186 -10.68 -9.00 19.78
CA GLN A 186 -11.75 -8.01 19.66
C GLN A 186 -13.08 -8.57 20.17
N GLU A 187 -13.42 -9.81 19.82
CA GLU A 187 -14.62 -10.49 20.31
C GLU A 187 -14.56 -10.69 21.83
N GLU A 188 -13.42 -11.08 22.39
CA GLU A 188 -13.22 -11.19 23.84
C GLU A 188 -13.38 -9.82 24.54
N GLN A 189 -12.78 -8.77 23.99
CA GLN A 189 -12.96 -7.41 24.52
C GLN A 189 -14.42 -6.97 24.45
N GLN A 190 -15.12 -7.29 23.37
CA GLN A 190 -16.53 -6.97 23.23
C GLN A 190 -17.38 -7.73 24.25
N GLN A 191 -17.17 -9.04 24.41
CA GLN A 191 -17.86 -9.84 25.42
C GLN A 191 -17.56 -9.33 26.84
N GLN A 192 -16.34 -8.90 27.11
CA GLN A 192 -15.98 -8.32 28.39
C GLN A 192 -16.71 -6.99 28.63
N GLN A 193 -16.82 -6.13 27.62
CA GLN A 193 -17.59 -4.88 27.71
C GLN A 193 -19.07 -5.16 27.94
N GLU A 194 -19.66 -6.09 27.19
CA GLU A 194 -21.06 -6.51 27.34
C GLU A 194 -21.31 -7.09 28.74
N TYR A 195 -20.38 -7.90 29.27
CA TYR A 195 -20.46 -8.41 30.63
C TYR A 195 -20.49 -7.28 31.68
N TYR A 196 -19.59 -6.29 31.57
CA TYR A 196 -19.58 -5.16 32.50
C TYR A 196 -20.84 -4.31 32.40
N GLN A 197 -21.34 -4.09 31.19
CA GLN A 197 -22.60 -3.38 30.99
C GLN A 197 -23.77 -4.12 31.65
N GLN A 198 -23.86 -5.44 31.46
CA GLN A 198 -24.91 -6.25 32.08
C GLN A 198 -24.84 -6.20 33.62
N GLN A 199 -23.64 -6.18 34.19
CA GLN A 199 -23.47 -6.02 35.65
C GLN A 199 -23.95 -4.65 36.14
N GLN A 200 -23.69 -3.57 35.40
CA GLN A 200 -24.19 -2.25 35.73
C GLN A 200 -25.72 -2.21 35.66
N GLU A 201 -26.32 -2.75 34.59
CA GLU A 201 -27.78 -2.81 34.43
C GLU A 201 -28.44 -3.61 35.57
N GLN A 202 -27.83 -4.71 36.01
CA GLN A 202 -28.34 -5.48 37.17
C GLN A 202 -28.26 -4.68 38.48
N GLN A 203 -27.18 -3.92 38.70
CA GLN A 203 -27.07 -3.06 39.88
C GLN A 203 -28.10 -1.93 39.85
N GLU A 204 -28.32 -1.31 38.69
CA GLU A 204 -29.34 -0.28 38.52
C GLU A 204 -30.75 -0.84 38.76
N GLN A 205 -31.05 -2.05 38.26
CA GLN A 205 -32.33 -2.71 38.54
C GLN A 205 -32.51 -2.99 40.03
N GLN A 206 -31.48 -3.49 40.71
CA GLN A 206 -31.55 -3.72 42.17
C GLN A 206 -31.78 -2.42 42.93
N GLN A 207 -31.09 -1.33 42.57
CA GLN A 207 -31.31 -0.02 43.18
C GLN A 207 -32.74 0.47 42.96
N GLN A 208 -33.27 0.34 41.74
CA GLN A 208 -34.66 0.72 41.43
C GLN A 208 -35.68 -0.13 42.21
N GLU A 209 -35.42 -1.44 42.38
CA GLU A 209 -36.28 -2.32 43.18
C GLU A 209 -36.24 -1.95 44.66
N GLU A 210 -35.05 -1.63 45.20
CA GLU A 210 -34.89 -1.16 46.58
C GLU A 210 -35.58 0.19 46.80
N GLU A 211 -35.45 1.13 45.87
CA GLU A 211 -36.14 2.43 45.92
C GLU A 211 -37.67 2.24 45.91
N GLN A 212 -38.18 1.39 45.02
CA GLN A 212 -39.62 1.09 44.97
C GLN A 212 -40.12 0.42 46.25
N GLN A 213 -39.33 -0.46 46.87
CA GLN A 213 -39.70 -1.07 48.15
C GLN A 213 -39.73 -0.03 49.27
N GLN A 214 -38.74 0.86 49.34
CA GLN A 214 -38.71 1.94 50.32
C GLN A 214 -39.89 2.90 50.16
N GLU A 215 -40.26 3.24 48.92
CA GLU A 215 -41.43 4.07 48.63
C GLU A 215 -42.73 3.39 49.08
N GLN A 216 -42.90 2.10 48.78
CA GLN A 216 -44.05 1.31 49.25
C GLN A 216 -44.11 1.18 50.77
N GLU A 217 -42.97 1.06 51.45
CA GLU A 217 -42.90 1.04 52.91
C GLU A 217 -43.26 2.40 53.53
N GLN A 218 -42.81 3.51 52.93
CA GLN A 218 -43.19 4.87 53.35
C GLN A 218 -44.69 5.10 53.19
N ASP A 219 -45.26 4.76 52.03
CA ASP A 219 -46.70 4.87 51.77
C ASP A 219 -47.55 4.06 52.75
N GLN A 220 -47.07 2.87 53.16
CA GLN A 220 -47.74 2.05 54.16
C GLN A 220 -47.65 2.63 55.58
N GLN A 221 -46.54 3.29 55.92
CA GLN A 221 -46.39 3.98 57.21
C GLN A 221 -47.26 5.23 57.29
N GLU A 222 -47.47 5.95 56.19
CA GLU A 222 -48.37 7.12 56.16
C GLU A 222 -49.86 6.77 56.27
N GLN A 223 -50.23 5.51 55.99
CA GLN A 223 -51.61 5.03 56.05
C GLN A 223 -52.02 4.42 57.42
N GLN A 224 -51.11 4.35 58.41
CA GLN A 224 -51.36 3.84 59.77
C GLN A 224 -51.50 4.97 60.80
#